data_AF-A0A963AX69-F1
#
_entry.id   AF-A0A963AX69-F1
#
_cell.length_a   1.000
_cell.length_b   1.000
_cell.length_c   1.000
_cell.angle_alpha   90.00
_cell.angle_beta   90.00
_cell.angle_gamma   90.00
#
_symmetry.space_group_name_H-M   'P 1'
#
loop_
_entity.id
_entity.type
_entity.pdbx_description
1 polymer ?
#
loop_
_entity_poly.entity_id
_entity_poly.type
_entity_poly.pdbx_seq_one_letter_code
_entity_poly.pdbx_strand_id
1 'polypeptide(L)'
;YTILTELYINALDHGVLGLNSSLKQSEEGFTRYFAEREARLGALEEGYVRILINAQPATNGGRVVIRVEDSGPGFDFNSRLAQQSLPDTQFSGRGITLVKELCDSVEYEAPGNGVRATFSWIND
;
A
#
# COMPACT_ATOMS: atom_id res chain seq x y z
N TYR A 1 11.35 6.45 -3.77
CA TYR A 1 10.25 6.50 -4.75
C TYR A 1 9.31 5.32 -4.56
N THR A 2 9.78 4.09 -4.76
CA THR A 2 8.98 2.85 -4.74
C THR A 2 8.06 2.70 -3.53
N ILE A 3 8.57 2.86 -2.30
CA ILE A 3 7.76 2.68 -1.07
C ILE A 3 6.50 3.55 -1.10
N LEU A 4 6.65 4.85 -1.33
CA LEU A 4 5.52 5.78 -1.30
C LEU A 4 4.52 5.48 -2.43
N THR A 5 5.01 5.20 -3.64
CA THR A 5 4.16 4.91 -4.79
C THR A 5 3.31 3.67 -4.56
N GLU A 6 3.89 2.58 -4.05
CA GLU A 6 3.15 1.34 -3.79
C GLU A 6 2.10 1.53 -2.68
N LEU A 7 2.44 2.23 -1.60
CA LEU A 7 1.49 2.50 -0.52
C LEU A 7 0.35 3.42 -0.98
N TYR A 8 0.66 4.46 -1.76
CA TYR A 8 -0.35 5.35 -2.33
C TYR A 8 -1.29 4.63 -3.29
N ILE A 9 -0.76 3.81 -4.20
CA ILE A 9 -1.58 3.04 -5.15
C ILE A 9 -2.51 2.11 -4.39
N ASN A 10 -2.02 1.42 -3.36
CA ASN A 10 -2.87 0.54 -2.54
C ASN A 10 -3.98 1.33 -1.84
N ALA A 11 -3.65 2.47 -1.23
CA ALA A 11 -4.60 3.33 -0.55
C ALA A 11 -5.68 3.89 -1.50
N LEU A 12 -5.29 4.36 -2.67
CA LEU A 12 -6.23 4.87 -3.68
C LEU A 12 -7.07 3.74 -4.28
N ASP A 13 -6.42 2.74 -4.86
CA ASP A 13 -7.11 1.74 -5.67
C ASP A 13 -7.97 0.81 -4.79
N HIS A 14 -7.47 0.39 -3.63
CA HIS A 14 -8.19 -0.55 -2.75
C HIS A 14 -8.97 0.15 -1.64
N GLY A 15 -8.41 1.19 -1.03
CA GLY A 15 -9.05 1.92 0.05
C GLY A 15 -10.17 2.82 -0.47
N VAL A 16 -9.81 3.84 -1.25
CA VAL A 16 -10.76 4.85 -1.75
C VAL A 16 -11.67 4.27 -2.84
N LEU A 17 -11.11 3.60 -3.84
CA LEU A 17 -11.87 3.12 -5.00
C LEU A 17 -12.44 1.71 -4.81
N GLY A 18 -12.04 0.96 -3.79
CA GLY A 18 -12.57 -0.39 -3.52
C GLY A 18 -12.33 -1.40 -4.65
N LEU A 19 -11.29 -1.20 -5.47
CA LEU A 19 -10.95 -2.10 -6.57
C LEU A 19 -10.43 -3.44 -6.03
N ASN A 20 -10.75 -4.53 -6.70
CA ASN A 20 -10.22 -5.85 -6.34
C ASN A 20 -8.93 -6.14 -7.12
N SER A 21 -7.84 -6.44 -6.41
CA SER A 21 -6.54 -6.80 -6.99
C SER A 21 -6.56 -8.11 -7.78
N SER A 22 -7.57 -8.97 -7.59
CA SER A 22 -7.74 -10.23 -8.33
C SER A 22 -7.94 -10.03 -9.84
N LEU A 23 -8.32 -8.82 -10.28
CA LEU A 23 -8.47 -8.48 -11.70
C LEU A 23 -7.13 -8.39 -12.43
N LYS A 24 -5.98 -8.24 -11.75
CA LYS A 24 -4.65 -8.11 -12.38
C LYS A 24 -4.04 -9.45 -12.84
N GLN A 25 -4.81 -10.53 -12.92
CA GLN A 25 -4.31 -11.89 -13.16
C GLN A 25 -4.26 -12.30 -14.65
N SER A 26 -4.83 -11.51 -15.57
CA SER A 26 -4.75 -11.72 -17.02
C SER A 26 -4.66 -10.38 -17.77
N GLU A 27 -4.22 -10.40 -19.04
CA GLU A 27 -4.16 -9.20 -19.89
C GLU A 27 -5.54 -8.55 -20.08
N GLU A 28 -6.58 -9.37 -20.24
CA GLU A 28 -7.98 -8.92 -20.27
C GLU A 28 -8.40 -8.33 -18.91
N GLY A 29 -8.00 -8.97 -17.80
CA GLY A 29 -8.26 -8.48 -16.45
C GLY A 29 -7.57 -7.15 -16.14
N PHE A 30 -6.37 -6.93 -16.69
CA PHE A 30 -5.64 -5.68 -16.57
C PHE A 30 -6.40 -4.55 -17.28
N THR A 31 -6.88 -4.76 -18.50
CA THR A 31 -7.68 -3.76 -19.22
C THR A 31 -8.94 -3.38 -18.45
N ARG A 32 -9.65 -4.38 -17.91
CA ARG A 32 -10.83 -4.18 -17.06
C ARG A 32 -10.50 -3.42 -15.78
N TYR A 33 -9.37 -3.70 -15.14
CA TYR A 33 -8.92 -2.99 -13.96
C TYR A 33 -8.74 -1.49 -14.22
N PHE A 34 -8.11 -1.09 -15.32
CA PHE A 34 -7.91 0.33 -15.64
C PHE A 34 -9.21 1.03 -16.01
N ALA A 35 -10.09 0.38 -16.78
CA ALA A 35 -11.40 0.93 -17.11
C ALA A 35 -12.24 1.17 -15.84
N GLU A 36 -12.27 0.20 -14.92
CA GLU A 36 -12.98 0.33 -13.64
C GLU A 36 -12.37 1.43 -12.78
N ARG A 37 -11.03 1.53 -12.73
CA ARG A 37 -10.32 2.57 -12.00
C ARG A 37 -10.70 3.96 -12.51
N GLU A 38 -10.71 4.16 -13.82
CA GLU A 38 -11.09 5.44 -14.44
C GLU A 38 -12.56 5.77 -14.16
N ALA A 39 -13.46 4.80 -14.30
CA ALA A 39 -14.88 4.97 -14.03
C ALA A 39 -15.15 5.37 -12.56
N ARG A 40 -14.55 4.67 -11.60
CA ARG A 40 -14.74 4.97 -10.16
C ARG A 40 -14.10 6.30 -9.76
N LEU A 41 -12.95 6.64 -10.34
CA LEU A 41 -12.31 7.92 -10.09
C LEU A 41 -13.17 9.07 -10.66
N GLY A 42 -13.77 8.89 -11.84
CA GLY A 42 -14.65 9.89 -12.45
C GLY A 42 -15.99 10.07 -11.72
N ALA A 43 -16.43 9.06 -10.96
CA ALA A 43 -17.65 9.10 -10.15
C ALA A 43 -17.41 9.42 -8.66
N LEU A 44 -16.16 9.67 -8.26
CA LEU A 44 -15.80 9.88 -6.86
C LEU A 44 -16.27 11.27 -6.38
N GLU A 45 -17.23 11.31 -5.47
CA GLU A 45 -17.69 12.56 -4.85
C GLU A 45 -16.83 12.96 -3.65
N GLU A 46 -16.47 11.99 -2.82
CA GLU A 46 -15.67 12.18 -1.60
C GLU A 46 -14.67 11.04 -1.41
N GLY A 47 -13.51 11.36 -0.85
CA GLY A 47 -12.49 10.38 -0.50
C GLY A 47 -11.14 11.06 -0.23
N TYR A 48 -10.26 10.39 0.50
CA TYR A 48 -8.93 10.92 0.75
C TYR A 48 -7.87 9.82 0.81
N VAL A 49 -6.64 10.23 0.47
CA VAL A 49 -5.41 9.56 0.88
C VAL A 49 -4.55 10.58 1.61
N ARG A 50 -4.30 10.35 2.89
CA ARG A 50 -3.47 11.19 3.76
C ARG A 50 -2.10 10.56 3.87
N ILE A 51 -1.08 11.34 3.52
CA ILE A 51 0.31 10.91 3.58
C ILE A 51 1.01 11.77 4.64
N LEU A 52 1.61 11.12 5.64
CA LEU A 52 2.49 11.75 6.60
C LEU A 52 3.90 11.19 6.41
N ILE A 53 4.88 12.10 6.27
CA ILE A 53 6.28 11.74 6.14
C ILE A 53 7.02 12.38 7.30
N ASN A 54 7.67 11.54 8.12
CA ASN A 54 8.52 11.98 9.21
C ASN A 54 9.96 11.56 8.92
N ALA A 55 10.80 12.52 8.54
CA ALA A 55 12.22 12.31 8.29
C ALA A 55 13.04 12.60 9.56
N GLN A 56 13.87 11.65 9.93
CA GLN A 56 14.72 11.63 11.11
C GLN A 56 16.18 11.49 10.66
N PRO A 57 16.81 12.57 10.18
CA PRO A 57 18.21 12.53 9.77
C PRO A 57 19.12 12.28 10.98
N ALA A 58 20.19 11.53 10.75
CA ALA A 58 21.24 11.25 11.74
C ALA A 58 22.61 11.53 11.13
N THR A 59 23.66 11.64 11.97
CA THR A 59 25.00 12.00 11.51
C THR A 59 25.54 11.06 10.41
N ASN A 60 25.27 9.76 10.50
CA ASN A 60 25.75 8.75 9.56
C ASN A 60 24.59 8.05 8.80
N GLY A 61 23.51 8.77 8.52
CA GLY A 61 22.37 8.19 7.82
C GLY A 61 21.06 8.82 8.26
N GLY A 62 20.05 7.99 8.47
CA GLY A 62 18.80 8.45 9.03
C GLY A 62 17.69 7.43 8.86
N ARG A 63 16.49 7.88 9.23
CA ARG A 63 15.26 7.10 9.11
C ARG A 63 14.16 7.97 8.53
N VAL A 64 13.27 7.37 7.75
CA VAL A 64 12.02 7.97 7.34
C VAL A 64 10.87 7.06 7.73
N VAL A 65 9.85 7.63 8.35
CA VAL A 65 8.59 6.95 8.63
C VAL A 65 7.53 7.53 7.71
N ILE A 66 6.98 6.69 6.84
CA ILE A 66 5.92 7.05 5.91
C ILE A 66 4.64 6.40 6.40
N ARG A 67 3.64 7.20 6.72
CA ARG A 67 2.29 6.74 7.06
C ARG A 67 1.33 7.14 5.95
N VAL A 68 0.63 6.16 5.38
CA VAL A 68 -0.43 6.38 4.40
C VAL A 68 -1.74 5.89 5.01
N GLU A 69 -2.76 6.75 5.01
CA GLU A 69 -4.11 6.45 5.48
C GLU A 69 -5.13 6.82 4.41
N ASP A 70 -6.16 6.02 4.22
CA ASP A 70 -7.25 6.29 3.29
C ASP A 70 -8.62 6.34 3.96
N SER A 71 -9.60 6.88 3.24
CA SER A 71 -11.00 6.98 3.68
C SER A 71 -11.79 5.67 3.53
N GLY A 72 -11.16 4.59 3.08
CA GLY A 72 -11.80 3.30 2.87
C GLY A 72 -12.17 2.60 4.18
N PRO A 73 -12.95 1.50 4.10
CA PRO A 73 -13.42 0.77 5.27
C PRO A 73 -12.31 -0.02 6.00
N GLY A 74 -11.11 -0.10 5.41
CA GLY A 74 -10.02 -0.95 5.89
C GLY A 74 -10.24 -2.43 5.57
N PHE A 75 -9.33 -3.26 6.10
CA PHE A 75 -9.38 -4.71 5.95
C PHE A 75 -8.83 -5.40 7.20
N ASP A 76 -9.28 -6.63 7.45
CA ASP A 76 -8.74 -7.42 8.56
C ASP A 76 -7.31 -7.89 8.25
N PHE A 77 -6.33 -7.13 8.72
CA PHE A 77 -4.92 -7.47 8.57
C PHE A 77 -4.45 -8.51 9.60
N ASN A 78 -5.18 -8.73 10.70
CA ASN A 78 -4.81 -9.73 11.70
C ASN A 78 -4.94 -11.14 11.14
N SER A 79 -6.02 -11.43 10.40
CA SER A 79 -6.16 -12.71 9.70
C SER A 79 -5.09 -12.92 8.63
N ARG A 80 -4.68 -11.86 7.91
CA ARG A 80 -3.58 -11.95 6.93
C ARG A 80 -2.21 -12.17 7.56
N LEU A 81 -1.92 -11.55 8.71
CA LEU A 81 -0.68 -11.80 9.46
C LEU A 81 -0.60 -13.25 9.96
N ALA A 82 -1.73 -13.81 10.41
CA ALA A 82 -1.81 -15.20 10.84
C ALA A 82 -1.63 -16.21 9.69
N GLN A 83 -1.85 -15.80 8.43
CA GLN A 83 -1.76 -16.65 7.23
C GLN A 83 -0.40 -16.59 6.52
N GLN A 84 0.58 -15.81 7.02
CA GLN A 84 1.90 -15.62 6.38
C GLN A 84 2.79 -16.89 6.27
N SER A 85 2.32 -18.05 6.71
CA SER A 85 3.01 -19.35 6.55
C SER A 85 2.95 -19.91 5.13
N LEU A 86 2.26 -19.27 4.18
CA LEU A 86 2.11 -19.74 2.80
C LEU A 86 2.76 -18.75 1.81
N PRO A 87 3.49 -19.23 0.78
CA PRO A 87 4.08 -18.36 -0.24
C PRO A 87 2.98 -17.62 -1.00
N ASP A 88 3.08 -16.29 -1.05
CA ASP A 88 2.17 -15.40 -1.77
C ASP A 88 2.39 -15.55 -3.28
N THR A 89 1.80 -16.59 -3.87
CA THR A 89 1.95 -16.97 -5.28
C THR A 89 1.04 -16.19 -6.23
N GLN A 90 0.24 -15.25 -5.71
CA GLN A 90 -0.66 -14.43 -6.54
C GLN A 90 0.04 -13.20 -7.09
N PHE A 91 -0.31 -12.81 -8.33
CA PHE A 91 0.14 -11.55 -8.94
C PHE A 91 -0.27 -10.31 -8.11
N SER A 92 -1.28 -10.44 -7.25
CA SER A 92 -1.65 -9.46 -6.23
C SER A 92 -0.71 -9.58 -5.03
N GLY A 93 -0.03 -8.49 -4.68
CA GLY A 93 0.81 -8.42 -3.47
C GLY A 93 2.29 -8.18 -3.72
N ARG A 94 2.79 -8.27 -4.96
CA ARG A 94 4.21 -8.00 -5.28
C ARG A 94 4.69 -6.62 -4.80
N GLY A 95 3.85 -5.61 -4.97
CA GLY A 95 4.13 -4.25 -4.53
C GLY A 95 4.39 -4.18 -3.02
N ILE A 96 3.49 -4.75 -2.21
CA ILE A 96 3.66 -4.76 -0.76
C ILE A 96 4.82 -5.66 -0.31
N THR A 97 5.09 -6.77 -1.01
CA THR A 97 6.26 -7.61 -0.77
C THR A 97 7.54 -6.82 -0.96
N LEU A 98 7.67 -6.07 -2.05
CA LEU A 98 8.82 -5.19 -2.29
C LEU A 98 8.94 -4.11 -1.21
N VAL A 99 7.82 -3.52 -0.76
CA VAL A 99 7.86 -2.56 0.36
C VAL A 99 8.40 -3.20 1.63
N LYS A 100 7.98 -4.44 1.95
CA LYS A 100 8.47 -5.19 3.10
C LYS A 100 9.95 -5.55 3.00
N GLU A 101 10.46 -5.81 1.79
CA GLU A 101 11.89 -6.09 1.55
C GLU A 101 12.75 -4.83 1.69
N LEU A 102 12.21 -3.67 1.31
CA LEU A 102 12.94 -2.40 1.38
C LEU A 102 12.92 -1.77 2.78
N CYS A 103 11.87 -2.00 3.56
CA CYS A 103 11.65 -1.33 4.85
C CYS A 103 12.12 -2.16 6.04
N ASP A 104 12.55 -1.49 7.11
CA ASP A 104 12.80 -2.12 8.41
C ASP A 104 11.50 -2.69 9.00
N SER A 105 10.38 -1.99 8.82
CA SER A 105 9.06 -2.45 9.22
C SER A 105 7.95 -1.94 8.31
N VAL A 106 6.88 -2.74 8.20
CA VAL A 106 5.61 -2.38 7.55
C VAL A 106 4.48 -2.84 8.46
N GLU A 107 3.75 -1.89 9.03
CA GLU A 107 2.73 -2.11 10.05
C GLU A 107 1.39 -1.57 9.57
N TYR A 108 0.34 -2.37 9.68
CA TYR A 108 -1.03 -1.92 9.42
C TYR A 108 -1.69 -1.45 10.72
N GLU A 109 -2.54 -0.42 10.61
CA GLU A 109 -3.25 0.17 11.73
C GLU A 109 -4.76 -0.10 11.59
N ALA A 110 -5.44 -0.41 12.68
CA ALA A 110 -6.89 -0.64 12.67
C ALA A 110 -7.66 0.61 12.21
N PRO A 111 -8.72 0.46 11.39
CA PRO A 111 -9.36 -0.78 10.92
C PRO A 111 -8.72 -1.44 9.67
N GLY A 112 -7.49 -1.08 9.29
CA GLY A 112 -6.77 -1.60 8.12
C GLY A 112 -6.74 -0.65 6.92
N ASN A 113 -7.18 0.60 7.11
CA ASN A 113 -7.07 1.70 6.15
C ASN A 113 -5.83 2.58 6.40
N GLY A 114 -4.91 2.11 7.24
CA GLY A 114 -3.67 2.80 7.59
C GLY A 114 -2.49 1.85 7.51
N VAL A 115 -1.38 2.33 6.94
CA VAL A 115 -0.11 1.61 6.85
C VAL A 115 1.05 2.54 7.19
N ARG A 116 1.98 2.04 8.00
CA ARG A 116 3.21 2.71 8.41
C ARG A 116 4.40 1.90 7.94
N ALA A 117 5.25 2.51 7.12
CA ALA A 117 6.50 1.93 6.66
C ALA A 117 7.69 2.71 7.24
N THR A 118 8.65 2.00 7.81
CA THR A 118 9.88 2.57 8.36
C THR A 118 11.06 2.16 7.50
N PHE A 119 11.80 3.11 6.95
CA PHE A 119 13.00 2.87 6.16
C PHE A 119 14.19 3.59 6.79
N SER A 120 15.30 2.89 6.99
CA SER A 120 16.56 3.48 7.47
C SER A 120 17.63 3.38 6.38
N TRP A 121 18.50 4.39 6.33
CA TRP A 121 19.68 4.38 5.46
C TRP A 121 20.93 4.76 6.25
N ILE A 122 22.09 4.43 5.69
CA ILE A 122 23.41 4.81 6.20
C ILE A 122 24.05 5.70 5.13
N ASN A 123 24.78 6.73 5.55
CA ASN A 123 25.59 7.52 4.63
C ASN A 123 26.92 6.79 4.41
N ASP A 124 27.34 6.64 3.16
CA ASP A 124 28.66 6.14 2.79
C ASP A 124 29.78 7.12 3.17
#